data_AF-A0A3N4HX21-F1
#
_entry.id   AF-A0A3N4HX21-F1
#
_cell.length_a   1.000
_cell.length_b   1.000
_cell.length_c   1.000
_cell.angle_alpha   90.00
_cell.angle_beta   90.00
_cell.angle_gamma   90.00
#
_symmetry.space_group_name_H-M   'P 1'
#
loop_
_entity.id
_entity.type
_entity.pdbx_description
1 polymer ?
#
loop_
_entity_poly.entity_id
_entity_poly.type
_entity_poly.pdbx_seq_one_letter_code
_entity_poly.pdbx_strand_id
1 'polypeptide(L)'
;MSTVVEDARVHRRVSCYYHPIPSSISLTYLPGGFDCSGLTQYAVCKSTGNKKVIGRTTKLQYFGKGGKKLARKNAKPGDLVFWGKNCDKCSGGTCPGVYHVAIWLGKNKVFHASKPGVPVGEGNFWKAEVCSKVVRYW
;
A
#
# COMPACT_ATOMS: atom_id res chain seq x y z
N MET A 1 -5.97 -14.33 2.12
CA MET A 1 -4.98 -13.52 1.38
C MET A 1 -5.09 -13.67 -0.12
N SER A 2 -5.20 -14.92 -0.59
CA SER A 2 -5.33 -15.26 -2.01
C SER A 2 -6.47 -14.51 -2.70
N THR A 3 -7.63 -14.39 -2.05
CA THR A 3 -8.78 -13.68 -2.63
C THR A 3 -8.53 -12.20 -2.93
N VAL A 4 -7.71 -11.49 -2.14
CA VAL A 4 -7.47 -10.04 -2.36
C VAL A 4 -6.55 -9.80 -3.57
N VAL A 5 -5.58 -10.70 -3.77
CA VAL A 5 -4.62 -10.63 -4.89
C VAL A 5 -5.30 -11.01 -6.21
N GLU A 6 -6.12 -12.06 -6.21
CA GLU A 6 -6.94 -12.45 -7.36
C GLU A 6 -7.96 -11.34 -7.74
N ASP A 7 -8.67 -10.77 -6.76
CA ASP A 7 -9.71 -9.77 -7.01
C ASP A 7 -9.12 -8.44 -7.49
N ALA A 8 -7.89 -8.10 -7.05
CA ALA A 8 -7.13 -6.96 -7.56
C ALA A 8 -6.70 -7.12 -9.04
N ARG A 9 -6.45 -8.35 -9.51
CA ARG A 9 -6.18 -8.62 -10.94
C ARG A 9 -7.45 -8.47 -11.80
N VAL A 10 -8.63 -8.71 -11.23
CA VAL A 10 -9.91 -8.76 -11.96
C VAL A 10 -10.72 -7.45 -11.85
N HIS A 11 -10.14 -6.37 -11.28
CA HIS A 11 -10.70 -5.01 -11.29
C HIS A 11 -12.14 -4.88 -10.73
N ARG A 12 -12.57 -5.73 -9.78
CA ARG A 12 -13.93 -5.68 -9.24
C ARG A 12 -14.11 -4.48 -8.27
N ARG A 13 -15.20 -3.72 -8.48
CA ARG A 13 -15.60 -2.55 -7.65
C ARG A 13 -15.72 -2.94 -6.16
N VAL A 14 -15.28 -2.07 -5.25
CA VAL A 14 -15.30 -2.33 -3.80
C VAL A 14 -15.94 -1.20 -3.00
N SER A 15 -16.83 -1.58 -2.09
CA SER A 15 -17.64 -0.72 -1.20
C SER A 15 -16.84 0.18 -0.26
N CYS A 16 -15.56 -0.07 -0.04
CA CYS A 16 -14.67 0.79 0.74
C CYS A 16 -14.42 2.16 0.13
N TYR A 17 -14.73 2.32 -1.15
CA TYR A 17 -14.73 3.61 -1.85
C TYR A 17 -15.95 4.47 -1.49
N TYR A 18 -16.89 3.93 -0.69
CA TYR A 18 -18.25 4.45 -0.48
C TYR A 18 -18.51 4.79 1.00
N HIS A 19 -17.62 5.54 1.64
CA HIS A 19 -18.03 6.52 2.65
C HIS A 19 -18.04 7.88 1.96
N PRO A 20 -18.96 8.82 2.25
CA PRO A 20 -19.07 10.07 1.50
C PRO A 20 -17.78 10.86 1.62
N ILE A 21 -16.92 10.71 0.63
CA ILE A 21 -15.73 11.51 0.44
C ILE A 21 -16.27 12.88 -0.01
N PRO A 22 -15.98 13.99 0.70
CA PRO A 22 -16.31 15.31 0.17
C PRO A 22 -15.69 15.44 -1.23
N SER A 23 -16.48 15.97 -2.15
CA SER A 23 -16.35 16.00 -3.62
C SER A 23 -15.08 16.66 -4.19
N SER A 24 -14.09 16.95 -3.35
CA SER A 24 -12.85 17.66 -3.69
C SER A 24 -11.60 16.78 -3.68
N ILE A 25 -11.70 15.50 -3.29
CA ILE A 25 -10.58 14.56 -3.36
C ILE A 25 -10.74 13.67 -4.60
N SER A 26 -10.32 14.21 -5.74
CA SER A 26 -10.20 13.48 -7.00
C SER A 26 -9.14 12.40 -6.87
N LEU A 27 -9.55 11.12 -6.82
CA LEU A 27 -8.64 10.00 -6.79
C LEU A 27 -9.11 8.89 -7.73
N THR A 28 -8.59 8.95 -8.95
CA THR A 28 -7.91 7.84 -9.63
C THR A 28 -8.62 6.49 -9.69
N TYR A 29 -9.89 6.48 -10.10
CA TYR A 29 -10.29 5.54 -11.14
C TYR A 29 -9.63 6.02 -12.43
N LEU A 30 -8.38 5.64 -12.68
CA LEU A 30 -7.88 5.71 -14.04
C LEU A 30 -8.72 4.70 -14.84
N PRO A 31 -9.20 5.04 -16.04
CA PRO A 31 -9.59 4.02 -17.00
C PRO A 31 -8.32 3.20 -17.31
N GLY A 32 -7.99 2.18 -16.49
CA GLY A 32 -6.76 1.38 -16.67
C GLY A 32 -6.06 0.75 -15.46
N GLY A 33 -6.48 0.92 -14.19
CA GLY A 33 -5.94 0.11 -13.07
C GLY A 33 -5.56 0.86 -11.78
N PHE A 34 -4.81 0.18 -10.88
CA PHE A 34 -4.37 0.71 -9.58
C PHE A 34 -2.99 1.37 -9.63
N ASP A 35 -2.79 2.45 -8.86
CA ASP A 35 -1.46 2.88 -8.44
C ASP A 35 -1.03 2.15 -7.15
N CYS A 36 0.23 2.30 -6.74
CA CYS A 36 0.78 1.50 -5.63
C CYS A 36 0.02 1.67 -4.32
N SER A 37 -0.33 2.91 -3.99
CA SER A 37 -1.06 3.25 -2.76
C SER A 37 -2.58 2.99 -2.85
N GLY A 38 -3.19 3.10 -4.02
CA GLY A 38 -4.58 2.70 -4.25
C GLY A 38 -4.77 1.18 -4.15
N LEU A 39 -3.82 0.40 -4.68
CA LEU A 39 -3.81 -1.06 -4.56
C LEU A 39 -3.77 -1.50 -3.09
N THR A 40 -2.86 -0.93 -2.30
CA THR A 40 -2.74 -1.27 -0.88
C THR A 40 -3.92 -0.80 -0.05
N GLN A 41 -4.50 0.35 -0.39
CA GLN A 41 -5.73 0.84 0.23
C GLN A 41 -6.89 -0.14 -0.01
N TYR A 42 -7.08 -0.55 -1.27
CA TYR A 42 -8.04 -1.58 -1.65
C TYR A 42 -7.80 -2.88 -0.87
N ALA A 43 -6.56 -3.36 -0.84
CA ALA A 43 -6.22 -4.64 -0.25
C ALA A 43 -6.46 -4.68 1.25
N VAL A 44 -6.05 -3.63 1.98
CA VAL A 44 -6.29 -3.51 3.43
C VAL A 44 -7.78 -3.41 3.72
N CYS A 45 -8.52 -2.64 2.94
CA CYS A 45 -9.93 -2.49 3.20
C CYS A 45 -10.69 -3.80 2.97
N LYS A 46 -10.38 -4.54 1.90
CA LYS A 46 -10.95 -5.87 1.65
C LYS A 46 -10.55 -6.88 2.72
N SER A 47 -9.28 -6.91 3.12
CA SER A 47 -8.82 -7.86 4.15
C SER A 47 -9.44 -7.63 5.52
N THR A 48 -9.90 -6.40 5.81
CA THR A 48 -10.55 -6.04 7.07
C THR A 48 -12.09 -6.09 7.00
N GLY A 49 -12.66 -6.68 5.94
CA GLY A 49 -14.12 -6.77 5.77
C GLY A 49 -14.78 -5.40 5.54
N ASN A 50 -14.10 -4.53 4.80
CA ASN A 50 -14.49 -3.15 4.48
C ASN A 50 -14.54 -2.18 5.68
N LYS A 51 -13.90 -2.52 6.80
CA LYS A 51 -13.93 -1.70 8.03
C LYS A 51 -12.80 -0.68 8.12
N LYS A 52 -11.72 -0.85 7.36
CA LYS A 52 -10.52 -0.04 7.50
C LYS A 52 -10.13 0.66 6.21
N VAL A 53 -10.21 2.00 6.25
CA VAL A 53 -9.70 2.87 5.20
C VAL A 53 -8.37 3.45 5.65
N ILE A 54 -7.34 3.26 4.84
CA ILE A 54 -6.01 3.84 5.07
C ILE A 54 -5.82 5.06 4.18
N GLY A 55 -4.84 5.91 4.51
CA GLY A 55 -4.58 7.13 3.75
C GLY A 55 -4.34 6.86 2.26
N ARG A 56 -4.77 7.78 1.40
CA ARG A 56 -4.66 7.58 -0.05
C ARG A 56 -3.22 7.48 -0.54
N THR A 57 -2.33 8.27 0.03
CA THR A 57 -0.96 8.39 -0.48
C THR A 57 -0.02 7.45 0.27
N THR A 58 1.03 6.99 -0.42
CA THR A 58 2.12 6.20 0.18
C THR A 58 2.64 6.81 1.48
N LYS A 59 2.80 8.14 1.51
CA LYS A 59 3.22 8.88 2.71
C LYS A 59 2.22 8.76 3.86
N LEU A 60 0.92 8.94 3.59
CA LEU A 60 -0.11 8.80 4.63
C LEU A 60 -0.23 7.37 5.14
N GLN A 61 0.01 6.36 4.30
CA GLN A 61 0.07 4.96 4.72
C GLN A 61 1.31 4.66 5.56
N TYR A 62 2.45 5.29 5.29
CA TYR A 62 3.65 5.06 6.09
C TYR A 62 3.67 5.85 7.41
N PHE A 63 3.26 7.12 7.40
CA PHE A 63 3.35 8.01 8.57
C PHE A 63 2.05 8.12 9.37
N GLY A 64 0.92 7.71 8.81
CA GLY A 64 -0.38 7.77 9.48
C GLY A 64 -0.47 6.86 10.70
N LYS A 65 -1.43 7.19 11.59
CA LYS A 65 -1.68 6.47 12.85
C LYS A 65 -2.51 5.19 12.69
N GLY A 66 -2.95 4.86 11.47
CA GLY A 66 -3.89 3.76 11.23
C GLY A 66 -3.28 2.36 11.28
N GLY A 67 -1.95 2.23 11.31
CA GLY A 67 -1.27 0.94 11.24
C GLY A 67 -0.13 0.81 12.25
N LYS A 68 0.21 -0.42 12.61
CA LYS A 68 1.30 -0.74 13.54
C LYS A 68 2.61 -0.80 12.78
N LYS A 69 3.57 0.06 13.12
CA LYS A 69 4.94 0.00 12.60
C LYS A 69 5.70 -1.15 13.25
N LEU A 70 6.26 -2.03 12.44
CA LEU A 70 7.03 -3.19 12.86
C LEU A 70 8.39 -3.17 12.17
N ALA A 71 9.43 -3.69 12.83
CA ALA A 71 10.70 -3.92 12.15
C ALA A 71 10.48 -4.88 10.97
N ARG A 72 11.15 -4.64 9.84
CA ARG A 72 11.01 -5.46 8.62
C ARG A 72 11.28 -6.96 8.85
N LYS A 73 12.14 -7.31 9.81
CA LYS A 73 12.36 -8.71 10.22
C LYS A 73 11.10 -9.42 10.77
N ASN A 74 10.13 -8.65 11.26
CA ASN A 74 8.86 -9.15 11.78
C ASN A 74 7.73 -9.10 10.72
N ALA A 75 8.08 -8.80 9.47
CA ALA A 75 7.12 -8.71 8.37
C ALA A 75 6.46 -10.08 8.14
N LYS A 76 5.14 -10.08 8.17
CA LYS A 76 4.30 -11.22 7.81
C LYS A 76 3.59 -10.93 6.49
N PRO A 77 3.22 -11.96 5.72
CA PRO A 77 2.41 -11.75 4.53
C PRO A 77 1.24 -10.81 4.86
N GLY A 78 1.08 -9.73 4.09
CA GLY A 78 0.07 -8.68 4.28
C GLY A 78 0.51 -7.39 4.88
N ASP A 79 1.70 -7.37 5.45
CA ASP A 79 2.27 -6.11 5.87
C ASP A 79 2.61 -5.27 4.65
N LEU A 80 2.43 -3.97 4.77
CA LEU A 80 2.82 -3.02 3.75
C LEU A 80 4.32 -2.73 3.90
N VAL A 81 5.04 -2.89 2.80
CA VAL A 81 6.47 -2.59 2.67
C VAL A 81 6.60 -1.34 1.83
N PHE A 82 7.54 -0.48 2.22
CA PHE A 82 7.67 0.86 1.68
C PHE A 82 9.08 1.08 1.15
N TRP A 83 9.18 1.95 0.15
CA TRP A 83 10.45 2.42 -0.40
C TRP A 83 10.47 3.93 -0.48
N GLY A 84 11.65 4.48 -0.20
CA GLY A 84 11.90 5.90 -0.10
C GLY A 84 13.35 6.17 0.26
N LYS A 85 13.88 7.28 -0.24
CA LYS A 85 15.16 7.79 0.25
C LYS A 85 14.98 8.11 1.73
N ASN A 86 15.79 7.51 2.60
CA ASN A 86 15.82 7.85 4.04
C ASN A 86 14.45 7.75 4.76
N CYS A 87 13.58 6.79 4.42
CA CYS A 87 12.19 6.71 4.97
C CYS A 87 12.06 6.89 6.49
N ASP A 88 13.07 6.45 7.23
CA ASP A 88 13.10 6.45 8.69
C ASP A 88 13.71 7.72 9.30
N LYS A 89 14.28 8.60 8.48
CA LYS A 89 14.88 9.86 8.91
C LYS A 89 13.94 11.01 8.58
N CYS A 90 13.00 11.28 9.48
CA CYS A 90 12.28 12.55 9.46
C CYS A 90 13.09 13.58 10.25
N SER A 91 13.41 14.73 9.65
CA SER A 91 14.09 15.84 10.32
C SER A 91 13.29 17.11 10.15
N GLY A 92 13.07 17.86 11.24
CA GLY A 92 12.35 19.14 11.21
C GLY A 92 10.95 19.06 10.61
N GLY A 93 10.22 17.96 10.81
CA GLY A 93 8.89 17.73 10.23
C GLY A 93 8.90 17.31 8.75
N THR A 94 10.06 17.27 8.10
CA THR A 94 10.22 16.81 6.72
C THR A 94 10.71 15.37 6.73
N CYS A 95 9.87 14.49 6.19
CA CYS A 95 10.27 13.11 5.91
C CYS A 95 10.63 13.00 4.42
N PRO A 96 11.84 12.55 4.06
CA PRO A 96 12.18 12.31 2.68
C PRO A 96 11.22 11.27 2.09
N GLY A 97 10.88 11.51 0.83
CA GLY A 97 9.65 11.00 0.24
C GLY A 97 9.63 9.48 0.14
N VAL A 98 8.76 8.84 0.92
CA VAL A 98 8.31 7.48 0.62
C VAL A 98 7.49 7.56 -0.67
N TYR A 99 7.99 6.91 -1.72
CA TYR A 99 7.43 7.02 -3.08
C TYR A 99 6.72 5.74 -3.52
N HIS A 100 7.09 4.58 -2.97
CA HIS A 100 6.47 3.30 -3.37
C HIS A 100 6.01 2.47 -2.17
N VAL A 101 4.95 1.70 -2.38
CA VAL A 101 4.41 0.75 -1.41
C VAL A 101 4.00 -0.55 -2.09
N ALA A 102 4.17 -1.66 -1.39
CA ALA A 102 3.76 -2.98 -1.84
C ALA A 102 3.23 -3.82 -0.67
N ILE A 103 2.50 -4.88 -0.99
CA ILE A 103 2.05 -5.89 -0.02
C ILE A 103 3.12 -6.97 0.08
N TRP A 104 3.62 -7.25 1.27
CA TRP A 104 4.55 -8.35 1.49
C TRP A 104 3.87 -9.70 1.27
N LEU A 105 4.46 -10.57 0.46
CA LEU A 105 3.99 -11.95 0.29
C LEU A 105 4.85 -12.96 1.07
N GLY A 106 5.97 -12.53 1.64
CA GLY A 106 7.00 -13.42 2.18
C GLY A 106 7.97 -13.90 1.11
N LYS A 107 9.01 -14.65 1.52
CA LYS A 107 9.99 -15.28 0.62
C LYS A 107 10.60 -14.32 -0.42
N ASN A 108 10.89 -13.07 -0.03
CA ASN A 108 11.39 -12.01 -0.92
C ASN A 108 10.48 -11.69 -2.12
N LYS A 109 9.16 -11.90 -1.97
CA LYS A 109 8.15 -11.51 -2.95
C LYS A 109 7.22 -10.44 -2.40
N VAL A 110 6.73 -9.61 -3.32
CA VAL A 110 5.76 -8.55 -3.03
C VAL A 110 4.67 -8.49 -4.09
N PHE A 111 3.50 -8.00 -3.73
CA PHE A 111 2.43 -7.67 -4.68
C PHE A 111 2.30 -6.15 -4.79
N HIS A 112 2.45 -5.60 -6.00
CA HIS A 112 2.44 -4.16 -6.21
C HIS A 112 1.96 -3.75 -7.60
N ALA A 113 1.59 -2.47 -7.73
CA ALA A 113 1.49 -1.79 -9.01
C ALA A 113 2.87 -1.21 -9.35
N SER A 114 3.62 -1.85 -10.24
CA SER A 114 5.05 -1.55 -10.45
C SER A 114 5.28 -0.22 -11.14
N LYS A 115 4.52 0.08 -12.20
CA LYS A 115 4.59 1.33 -12.98
C LYS A 115 3.28 1.54 -13.76
N PRO A 116 2.97 2.77 -14.18
CA PRO A 116 1.83 3.03 -15.06
C PRO A 116 1.88 2.11 -16.31
N GLY A 117 0.72 1.56 -16.68
CA GLY A 117 0.59 0.66 -17.84
C GLY A 117 1.04 -0.79 -17.60
N VAL A 118 1.50 -1.14 -16.40
CA VAL A 118 1.78 -2.55 -16.02
C VAL A 118 0.67 -3.06 -15.09
N PRO A 119 0.05 -4.21 -15.39
CA PRO A 119 -0.92 -4.82 -14.50
C PRO A 119 -0.35 -5.07 -13.10
N VAL A 120 -1.19 -4.97 -12.08
CA VAL A 120 -0.81 -5.31 -10.71
C VAL A 120 -0.38 -6.77 -10.63
N GLY A 121 0.73 -7.03 -9.94
CA GLY A 121 1.35 -8.33 -10.03
C GLY A 121 2.31 -8.64 -8.89
N GLU A 122 2.73 -9.90 -8.88
CA GLU A 122 3.85 -10.33 -8.07
C GLU A 122 5.15 -9.79 -8.66
N GLY A 123 6.02 -9.29 -7.79
CA GLY A 123 7.36 -8.85 -8.13
C GLY A 123 8.36 -9.34 -7.10
N ASN A 124 9.64 -9.29 -7.49
CA ASN A 124 10.73 -9.53 -6.57
C ASN A 124 10.86 -8.36 -5.60
N PHE A 125 11.17 -8.67 -4.34
CA PHE A 125 11.55 -7.66 -3.36
C PHE A 125 12.93 -7.09 -3.68
N TRP A 126 13.07 -5.76 -3.69
CA TRP A 126 14.36 -5.09 -3.84
C TRP A 126 14.79 -4.39 -2.55
N LYS A 127 16.09 -4.50 -2.23
CA LYS A 127 16.69 -3.94 -1.01
C LYS A 127 17.04 -2.46 -1.14
N ALA A 128 17.26 -1.97 -2.37
CA ALA A 128 17.61 -0.59 -2.61
C ALA A 128 16.48 0.33 -2.13
N GLU A 129 16.81 1.32 -1.30
CA GLU A 129 15.88 2.33 -0.76
C GLU A 129 14.66 1.76 0.00
N VAL A 130 14.72 0.51 0.48
CA VAL A 130 13.65 -0.05 1.32
C VAL A 130 13.68 0.57 2.71
N CYS A 131 12.50 0.91 3.23
CA CYS A 131 12.36 1.40 4.60
C CYS A 131 12.66 0.27 5.63
N SER A 132 13.21 0.61 6.80
CA SER A 132 13.52 -0.38 7.84
C SER A 132 12.28 -0.95 8.53
N LYS A 133 11.15 -0.24 8.42
CA LYS A 133 9.86 -0.60 9.02
C LYS A 133 8.83 -0.97 7.96
N VAL A 134 7.98 -1.91 8.35
CA VAL A 134 6.74 -2.27 7.64
C VAL A 134 5.54 -1.79 8.45
N VAL A 135 4.38 -1.67 7.81
CA VAL A 135 3.14 -1.26 8.49
C VAL A 135 2.10 -2.38 8.38
N ARG A 136 1.64 -2.87 9.53
CA ARG A 136 0.55 -3.85 9.62
C ARG A 136 -0.77 -3.15 9.90
N TYR A 137 -1.80 -3.51 9.13
CA TYR A 137 -3.12 -2.88 9.22
C TYR A 137 -4.26 -3.80 9.66
N TRP A 138 -4.01 -5.10 9.80
CA TRP A 138 -4.96 -6.11 10.26
C TRP A 138 -4.63 -6.61 11.66
#